data_AF-A0A1H6UWG3-F1
#
_entry.id   AF-A0A1H6UWG3-F1
#
_cell.length_a   1.000
_cell.length_b   1.000
_cell.length_c   1.000
_cell.angle_alpha   90.00
_cell.angle_beta   90.00
_cell.angle_gamma   90.00
#
_symmetry.space_group_name_H-M   'P 1'
#
loop_
_entity.id
_entity.type
_entity.pdbx_description
1 polymer ?
#
loop_
_entity_poly.entity_id
_entity_poly.type
_entity_poly.pdbx_seq_one_letter_code
_entity_poly.pdbx_strand_id
1 'polypeptide(L)'
;MKANVSLLLRAGGALALSALLASCFPPRVPDSSVSLSFTLPAGETPTPDAGLRLAAIYTVRGSEGPQVKVLAQGYLSGDRGNVYLTRSQLEQVDQANCLPYYHSAPRTQETVSVAGAKSCDISFVAYRAVGAGDGPTTANVRYLSHDTYSYAAQAYSYSFKVAGNGLSATERGTRQAGWTLVRHLVINPSATPSEFVVTRDSAPESSLNLPLRLHAPTDAFTSMSLKELP
;
A
#
# COMPACT_ATOMS: atom_id res chain seq x y z
N MET A 1 -18.18 55.17 61.60
CA MET A 1 -17.74 53.78 61.33
C MET A 1 -18.74 53.10 60.41
N LYS A 2 -18.32 52.75 59.18
CA LYS A 2 -18.81 51.62 58.37
C LYS A 2 -17.97 51.57 57.08
N ALA A 3 -17.26 50.47 56.91
CA ALA A 3 -16.40 50.19 55.76
C ALA A 3 -17.24 49.67 54.59
N ASN A 4 -16.95 50.12 53.37
CA ASN A 4 -17.46 49.52 52.14
C ASN A 4 -16.30 48.86 51.40
N VAL A 5 -16.14 47.55 51.65
CA VAL A 5 -15.34 46.62 50.85
C VAL A 5 -16.30 45.98 49.85
N SER A 6 -16.09 46.20 48.55
CA SER A 6 -16.30 45.20 47.48
C SER A 6 -16.43 45.87 46.12
N LEU A 7 -15.30 45.99 45.42
CA LEU A 7 -15.31 46.31 44.00
C LEU A 7 -14.11 45.68 43.28
N LEU A 8 -13.79 44.42 43.61
CA LEU A 8 -12.68 43.69 42.99
C LEU A 8 -12.98 42.21 42.65
N LEU A 9 -14.23 41.75 42.74
CA LEU A 9 -14.56 40.33 42.62
C LEU A 9 -15.46 39.95 41.43
N ARG A 10 -15.52 40.76 40.37
CA ARG A 10 -16.39 40.47 39.20
C ARG A 10 -15.69 40.31 37.85
N ALA A 11 -14.37 40.29 37.78
CA ALA A 11 -13.63 40.11 36.51
C ALA A 11 -12.92 38.76 36.35
N GLY A 12 -13.00 37.84 37.33
CA GLY A 12 -12.29 36.55 37.28
C GLY A 12 -13.11 35.36 36.74
N GLY A 13 -14.44 35.47 36.68
CA GLY A 13 -15.32 34.30 36.43
C GLY A 13 -15.50 33.90 34.96
N ALA A 14 -15.23 34.80 34.01
CA ALA A 14 -15.52 34.54 32.59
C ALA A 14 -14.40 33.79 31.85
N LEU A 15 -13.14 33.91 32.29
CA LEU A 15 -12.01 33.23 31.65
C LEU A 15 -11.88 31.74 32.04
N ALA A 16 -12.43 31.35 33.20
CA ALA A 16 -12.40 29.95 33.64
C ALA A 16 -13.43 29.06 32.91
N LEU A 17 -14.59 29.61 32.53
CA LEU A 17 -15.61 28.83 31.79
C LEU A 17 -15.24 28.60 30.32
N SER A 18 -14.50 29.50 29.68
CA SER A 18 -14.03 29.31 28.30
C SER A 18 -12.96 28.23 28.18
N ALA A 19 -12.13 28.03 29.23
CA ALA A 19 -11.14 26.96 29.29
C ALA A 19 -11.77 25.57 29.50
N LEU A 20 -12.89 25.48 30.21
CA LEU A 20 -13.63 24.23 30.44
C LEU A 20 -14.39 23.74 29.18
N LEU A 21 -14.73 24.64 28.25
CA LEU A 21 -15.33 24.27 26.95
C LEU A 21 -14.28 23.82 25.92
N ALA A 22 -13.02 24.23 26.06
CA ALA A 22 -11.92 23.79 25.21
C ALA A 22 -11.38 22.39 25.58
N SER A 23 -11.71 21.86 26.77
CA SER A 23 -11.26 20.54 27.24
C SER A 23 -12.14 19.36 26.83
N CYS A 24 -13.30 19.59 26.21
CA CYS A 24 -14.23 18.49 25.87
C CYS A 24 -14.03 17.88 24.48
N PHE A 25 -13.26 18.51 23.60
CA PHE A 25 -12.92 17.95 22.30
C PHE A 25 -11.50 18.36 21.94
N PRO A 26 -10.48 17.52 22.19
CA PRO A 26 -9.16 17.79 21.64
C PRO A 26 -9.31 18.03 20.13
N PRO A 27 -8.63 19.03 19.54
CA PRO A 27 -8.65 19.22 18.10
C PRO A 27 -8.30 17.88 17.45
N ARG A 28 -9.22 17.36 16.62
CA ARG A 28 -8.96 16.13 15.86
C ARG A 28 -7.76 16.42 14.97
N VAL A 29 -6.60 15.89 15.34
CA VAL A 29 -5.45 15.84 14.46
C VAL A 29 -5.92 15.06 13.23
N PRO A 30 -5.82 15.59 12.00
CA PRO A 30 -6.19 14.85 10.80
C PRO A 30 -5.47 13.51 10.80
N ASP A 31 -6.22 12.43 10.59
CA ASP A 31 -5.64 11.10 10.49
C ASP A 31 -4.57 11.10 9.40
N SER A 32 -3.38 10.56 9.70
CA SER A 32 -2.30 10.40 8.74
C SER A 32 -2.73 9.40 7.67
N SER A 33 -3.28 9.91 6.59
CA SER A 33 -3.67 9.14 5.42
C SER A 33 -2.58 9.13 4.37
N VAL A 34 -2.50 8.06 3.58
CA VAL A 34 -1.62 8.01 2.42
C VAL A 34 -2.44 8.06 1.13
N SER A 35 -2.00 8.87 0.17
CA SER A 35 -2.54 8.92 -1.18
C SER A 35 -1.49 8.37 -2.13
N LEU A 36 -1.88 7.40 -2.94
CA LEU A 36 -1.02 6.76 -3.93
C LEU A 36 -1.58 7.07 -5.32
N SER A 37 -0.74 7.61 -6.17
CA SER A 37 -1.10 7.92 -7.56
C SER A 37 -0.68 6.78 -8.47
N PHE A 38 -1.45 6.54 -9.53
CA PHE A 38 -1.23 5.45 -10.47
C PHE A 38 -1.26 5.96 -11.91
N THR A 39 -0.56 5.25 -12.80
CA THR A 39 -0.60 5.45 -14.25
C THR A 39 -0.86 4.14 -14.96
N LEU A 40 -1.80 4.13 -15.90
CA LEU A 40 -2.05 3.02 -16.80
C LEU A 40 -0.96 2.93 -17.89
N PRO A 41 -0.86 1.79 -18.60
CA PRO A 41 0.02 1.67 -19.76
C PRO A 41 -0.27 2.74 -20.82
N ALA A 42 0.76 3.16 -21.56
CA ALA A 42 0.58 4.15 -22.63
C ALA A 42 -0.43 3.65 -23.68
N GLY A 43 -1.33 4.53 -24.11
CA GLY A 43 -2.42 4.20 -25.04
C GLY A 43 -3.68 3.65 -24.38
N GLU A 44 -3.64 3.32 -23.09
CA GLU A 44 -4.83 2.92 -22.34
C GLU A 44 -5.51 4.15 -21.75
N THR A 45 -6.71 4.44 -22.22
CA THR A 45 -7.61 5.43 -21.60
C THR A 45 -8.91 4.71 -21.28
N PRO A 46 -9.25 4.51 -19.99
CA PRO A 46 -10.52 3.93 -19.63
C PRO A 46 -11.62 4.84 -20.16
N THR A 47 -12.46 4.32 -21.05
CA THR A 47 -13.72 4.97 -21.36
C THR A 47 -14.66 4.78 -20.16
N PRO A 48 -15.57 5.72 -19.87
CA PRO A 48 -16.56 5.56 -18.80
C PRO A 48 -17.33 4.22 -18.88
N ASP A 49 -17.55 3.73 -20.10
CA ASP A 49 -18.25 2.48 -20.39
C ASP A 49 -17.37 1.22 -20.19
N ALA A 50 -16.05 1.36 -20.08
CA ALA A 50 -15.13 0.23 -19.92
C ALA A 50 -15.21 -0.43 -18.53
N GLY A 51 -15.86 0.23 -17.55
CA GLY A 51 -16.11 -0.34 -16.22
C GLY A 51 -14.84 -0.67 -15.42
N LEU A 52 -13.71 -0.06 -15.77
CA LEU A 52 -12.43 -0.31 -15.11
C LEU A 52 -12.39 0.43 -13.77
N ARG A 53 -12.10 -0.30 -12.70
CA ARG A 53 -12.00 0.22 -11.32
C ARG A 53 -10.61 -0.06 -10.78
N LEU A 54 -10.13 0.83 -9.93
CA LEU A 54 -8.87 0.67 -9.20
C LEU A 54 -9.16 0.25 -7.76
N ALA A 55 -8.42 -0.70 -7.22
CA ALA A 55 -8.57 -1.13 -5.83
C ALA A 55 -7.22 -1.41 -5.17
N ALA A 56 -7.16 -1.11 -3.88
CA ALA A 56 -6.18 -1.66 -2.96
C ALA A 56 -6.72 -2.97 -2.37
N ILE A 57 -5.92 -4.01 -2.45
CA ILE A 57 -6.24 -5.34 -1.95
C ILE A 57 -5.14 -5.85 -1.03
N TYR A 58 -5.52 -6.73 -0.11
CA TYR A 58 -4.58 -7.46 0.72
C TYR A 58 -5.05 -8.90 0.84
N THR A 59 -4.10 -9.81 1.05
CA THR A 59 -4.39 -11.24 1.17
C THR A 59 -4.32 -11.62 2.64
N VAL A 60 -5.29 -12.38 3.12
CA VAL A 60 -5.31 -12.94 4.48
C VAL A 60 -5.35 -14.46 4.43
N ARG A 61 -4.89 -15.11 5.50
CA ARG A 61 -5.09 -16.54 5.70
C ARG A 61 -6.57 -16.81 6.00
N GLY A 62 -7.27 -17.48 5.10
CA GLY A 62 -8.62 -18.00 5.32
C GLY A 62 -8.61 -19.46 5.76
N SER A 63 -9.78 -19.98 6.13
CA SER A 63 -9.99 -21.38 6.53
C SER A 63 -9.74 -22.39 5.41
N GLU A 64 -9.98 -22.00 4.17
CA GLU A 64 -9.83 -22.85 2.96
C GLU A 64 -8.60 -22.46 2.12
N GLY A 65 -7.76 -21.56 2.62
CA GLY A 65 -6.59 -21.03 1.92
C GLY A 65 -6.54 -19.51 1.90
N PRO A 66 -5.57 -18.92 1.16
CA PRO A 66 -5.44 -17.47 1.01
C PRO A 66 -6.71 -16.83 0.45
N GLN A 67 -7.18 -15.75 1.07
CA GLN A 67 -8.34 -14.97 0.63
C GLN A 67 -7.94 -13.54 0.32
N VAL A 68 -8.34 -13.04 -0.85
CA VAL A 68 -8.17 -11.64 -1.23
C VAL A 68 -9.29 -10.79 -0.64
N LYS A 69 -8.94 -9.68 -0.01
CA LYS A 69 -9.87 -8.70 0.56
C LYS A 69 -9.63 -7.34 -0.08
N VAL A 70 -10.70 -6.63 -0.39
CA VAL A 70 -10.63 -5.24 -0.86
C VAL A 70 -10.54 -4.33 0.36
N LEU A 71 -9.50 -3.51 0.41
CA LEU A 71 -9.29 -2.53 1.47
C LEU A 71 -9.93 -1.18 1.14
N ALA A 72 -9.67 -0.70 -0.07
CA ALA A 72 -10.13 0.59 -0.56
C ALA A 72 -10.38 0.55 -2.06
N GLN A 73 -11.37 1.32 -2.50
CA GLN A 73 -11.61 1.61 -3.91
C GLN A 73 -10.93 2.92 -4.26
N GLY A 74 -10.21 2.93 -5.38
CA GLY A 74 -9.67 4.12 -6.00
C GLY A 74 -10.56 4.63 -7.13
N TYR A 75 -10.12 5.71 -7.75
CA TYR A 75 -10.72 6.22 -8.97
C TYR A 75 -9.69 6.26 -10.10
N LEU A 76 -10.19 6.23 -11.34
CA LEU A 76 -9.41 6.42 -12.56
C LEU A 76 -9.99 7.63 -13.30
N SER A 77 -9.12 8.47 -13.84
CA SER A 77 -9.45 9.62 -14.68
C SER A 77 -8.40 9.73 -15.78
N GLY A 78 -8.81 9.47 -17.02
CA GLY A 78 -7.87 9.29 -18.13
C GLY A 78 -6.89 8.15 -17.83
N ASP A 79 -5.62 8.34 -18.13
CA ASP A 79 -4.54 7.38 -17.89
C ASP A 79 -4.06 7.35 -16.41
N ARG A 80 -4.66 8.15 -15.52
CA ARG A 80 -4.22 8.29 -14.12
C ARG A 80 -5.25 7.73 -13.14
N GLY A 81 -4.75 7.31 -11.99
CA GLY A 81 -5.56 6.84 -10.87
C GLY A 81 -5.08 7.34 -9.53
N ASN A 82 -5.95 7.25 -8.53
CA ASN A 82 -5.56 7.46 -7.15
C ASN A 82 -6.27 6.48 -6.21
N VAL A 83 -5.55 6.02 -5.21
CA VAL A 83 -6.10 5.30 -4.06
C VAL A 83 -5.72 6.06 -2.80
N TYR A 84 -6.72 6.26 -1.95
CA TYR A 84 -6.55 6.85 -0.63
C TYR A 84 -6.73 5.78 0.44
N LEU A 85 -5.76 5.66 1.35
CA LEU A 85 -5.80 4.74 2.47
C LEU A 85 -5.86 5.53 3.77
N THR A 86 -6.92 5.32 4.54
CA THR A 86 -7.08 5.93 5.87
C THR A 86 -6.24 5.19 6.90
N ARG A 87 -5.95 5.87 8.01
CA ARG A 87 -5.32 5.26 9.18
C ARG A 87 -6.08 4.01 9.67
N SER A 88 -7.40 4.09 9.76
CA SER A 88 -8.26 2.97 10.21
C SER A 88 -8.16 1.74 9.30
N GLN A 89 -8.06 1.94 7.98
CA GLN A 89 -7.84 0.85 7.03
C GLN A 89 -6.47 0.21 7.22
N LEU A 90 -5.43 1.02 7.43
CA LEU A 90 -4.08 0.51 7.67
C LEU A 90 -4.00 -0.27 9.00
N GLU A 91 -4.60 0.24 10.07
CA GLU A 91 -4.66 -0.46 11.36
C GLU A 91 -5.41 -1.81 11.25
N GLN A 92 -6.46 -1.88 10.42
CA GLN A 92 -7.17 -3.13 10.15
C GLN A 92 -6.25 -4.19 9.48
N VAL A 93 -5.39 -3.77 8.55
CA VAL A 93 -4.49 -4.70 7.85
C VAL A 93 -3.36 -5.18 8.76
N ASP A 94 -2.78 -4.30 9.58
CA ASP A 94 -1.76 -4.66 10.58
C ASP A 94 -2.26 -5.73 11.56
N GLN A 95 -3.52 -5.61 11.99
CA GLN A 95 -4.15 -6.58 12.89
C GLN A 95 -4.59 -7.87 12.18
N ALA A 96 -4.62 -7.89 10.85
CA ALA A 96 -5.04 -9.06 10.10
C ALA A 96 -3.92 -10.11 10.03
N ASN A 97 -4.30 -11.40 9.95
CA ASN A 97 -3.37 -12.48 9.57
C ASN A 97 -3.09 -12.42 8.06
N CYS A 98 -2.55 -11.29 7.63
CA CYS A 98 -2.19 -11.00 6.26
C CYS A 98 -1.07 -11.93 5.77
N LEU A 99 -1.00 -12.13 4.47
CA LEU A 99 0.05 -12.87 3.80
C LEU A 99 0.82 -11.90 2.89
N PRO A 100 2.16 -11.96 2.85
CA PRO A 100 2.94 -11.18 1.89
C PRO A 100 2.60 -11.55 0.45
N TYR A 101 2.90 -10.64 -0.48
CA TYR A 101 2.39 -10.57 -1.86
C TYR A 101 2.57 -11.84 -2.73
N TYR A 102 3.43 -12.79 -2.36
CA TYR A 102 3.70 -13.99 -3.16
C TYR A 102 3.67 -15.28 -2.34
N HIS A 103 2.56 -16.02 -2.41
CA HIS A 103 2.45 -17.35 -1.79
C HIS A 103 2.19 -18.50 -2.78
N SER A 104 2.14 -18.25 -4.09
CA SER A 104 1.76 -19.28 -5.07
C SER A 104 2.94 -20.08 -5.65
N ALA A 105 4.16 -19.54 -5.66
CA ALA A 105 5.32 -20.23 -6.21
C ALA A 105 6.21 -20.81 -5.10
N PRO A 106 6.69 -22.06 -5.22
CA PRO A 106 7.62 -22.66 -4.27
C PRO A 106 8.89 -21.82 -4.15
N ARG A 107 9.26 -21.47 -2.92
CA ARG A 107 10.50 -20.76 -2.62
C ARG A 107 11.58 -21.76 -2.25
N THR A 108 12.81 -21.49 -2.67
CA THR A 108 13.99 -22.24 -2.28
C THR A 108 15.07 -21.28 -1.81
N GLN A 109 16.03 -21.77 -1.02
CA GLN A 109 17.15 -20.97 -0.51
C GLN A 109 16.67 -19.71 0.24
N GLU A 110 15.57 -19.82 0.99
CA GLU A 110 14.99 -18.70 1.72
C GLU A 110 15.85 -18.34 2.93
N THR A 111 16.18 -17.06 3.03
CA THR A 111 16.90 -16.45 4.13
C THR A 111 16.14 -15.22 4.58
N VAL A 112 15.99 -15.05 5.90
CA VAL A 112 15.37 -13.88 6.51
C VAL A 112 16.24 -13.47 7.69
N SER A 113 16.67 -12.20 7.74
CA SER A 113 17.60 -11.72 8.76
C SER A 113 17.02 -11.74 10.17
N VAL A 114 15.69 -11.66 10.28
CA VAL A 114 14.95 -11.74 11.54
C VAL A 114 13.93 -12.87 11.45
N ALA A 115 14.18 -13.95 12.18
CA ALA A 115 13.29 -15.10 12.20
C ALA A 115 11.88 -14.70 12.66
N GLY A 116 10.86 -15.11 11.90
CA GLY A 116 9.46 -14.80 12.22
C GLY A 116 9.05 -13.34 11.99
N ALA A 117 9.82 -12.57 11.22
CA ALA A 117 9.43 -11.22 10.83
C ALA A 117 8.03 -11.20 10.18
N LYS A 118 7.14 -10.38 10.75
CA LYS A 118 5.78 -10.19 10.26
C LYS A 118 5.72 -9.04 9.27
N SER A 119 5.04 -9.26 8.14
CA SER A 119 4.74 -8.23 7.16
C SER A 119 3.37 -8.42 6.51
N CYS A 120 2.76 -7.31 6.09
CA CYS A 120 1.51 -7.26 5.33
C CYS A 120 1.71 -6.43 4.08
N ASP A 121 1.34 -6.98 2.92
CA ASP A 121 1.38 -6.24 1.66
C ASP A 121 -0.03 -5.82 1.21
N ILE A 122 -0.17 -4.53 0.91
CA ILE A 122 -1.29 -3.99 0.17
C ILE A 122 -0.85 -3.86 -1.29
N SER A 123 -1.55 -4.58 -2.16
CA SER A 123 -1.34 -4.60 -3.61
C SER A 123 -2.38 -3.76 -4.32
N PHE A 124 -2.07 -3.32 -5.53
CA PHE A 124 -2.94 -2.44 -6.29
C PHE A 124 -3.29 -3.06 -7.63
N VAL A 125 -4.57 -3.09 -7.95
CA VAL A 125 -5.10 -3.72 -9.17
C VAL A 125 -6.15 -2.83 -9.83
N ALA A 126 -6.13 -2.80 -11.15
CA ALA A 126 -7.23 -2.31 -11.96
C ALA A 126 -7.98 -3.49 -12.59
N TYR A 127 -9.29 -3.52 -12.41
CA TYR A 127 -10.15 -4.65 -12.78
C TYR A 127 -11.45 -4.19 -13.39
N ARG A 128 -12.06 -5.01 -14.26
CA ARG A 128 -13.37 -4.72 -14.84
C ARG A 128 -14.46 -5.33 -13.96
N ALA A 129 -15.25 -4.50 -13.29
CA ALA A 129 -16.40 -4.96 -12.53
C ALA A 129 -17.52 -5.41 -13.47
N VAL A 130 -18.18 -6.53 -13.18
CA VAL A 130 -19.31 -7.05 -13.99
C VAL A 130 -20.64 -6.56 -13.41
N GLY A 131 -20.71 -6.35 -12.09
CA GLY A 131 -21.84 -5.79 -11.36
C GLY A 131 -21.46 -4.84 -10.23
N ALA A 132 -22.49 -4.25 -9.61
CA ALA A 132 -22.33 -3.40 -8.44
C ALA A 132 -21.92 -4.25 -7.22
N GLY A 133 -20.68 -4.07 -6.75
CA GLY A 133 -20.15 -4.79 -5.59
C GLY A 133 -19.12 -5.87 -5.93
N ASP A 134 -18.89 -6.15 -7.21
CA ASP A 134 -17.87 -7.10 -7.62
C ASP A 134 -16.46 -6.61 -7.26
N GLY A 135 -15.73 -7.48 -6.57
CA GLY A 135 -14.32 -7.30 -6.27
C GLY A 135 -13.40 -7.80 -7.39
N PRO A 136 -12.10 -7.50 -7.28
CA PRO A 136 -11.09 -8.05 -8.18
C PRO A 136 -10.94 -9.57 -7.99
N THR A 137 -10.86 -10.28 -9.11
CA THR A 137 -10.59 -11.71 -9.23
C THR A 137 -9.55 -11.94 -10.33
N THR A 138 -8.93 -13.12 -10.36
CA THR A 138 -7.96 -13.46 -11.41
C THR A 138 -8.54 -13.37 -12.82
N ALA A 139 -9.86 -13.55 -12.98
CA ALA A 139 -10.53 -13.48 -14.28
C ALA A 139 -10.83 -12.05 -14.76
N ASN A 140 -10.95 -11.08 -13.84
CA ASN A 140 -11.40 -9.73 -14.16
C ASN A 140 -10.34 -8.64 -13.94
N VAL A 141 -9.21 -8.95 -13.28
CA VAL A 141 -8.04 -8.07 -13.18
C VAL A 141 -7.43 -7.89 -14.57
N ARG A 142 -7.25 -6.63 -14.96
CA ARG A 142 -6.66 -6.23 -16.25
C ARG A 142 -5.28 -5.63 -16.11
N TYR A 143 -5.06 -4.91 -15.02
CA TYR A 143 -3.75 -4.38 -14.70
C TYR A 143 -3.45 -4.53 -13.21
N LEU A 144 -2.18 -4.60 -12.87
CA LEU A 144 -1.70 -4.63 -11.48
C LEU A 144 -0.40 -3.86 -11.35
N SER A 145 -0.02 -3.54 -10.12
CA SER A 145 1.33 -3.09 -9.80
C SER A 145 2.05 -4.15 -8.98
N HIS A 146 3.35 -4.32 -9.25
CA HIS A 146 4.22 -5.12 -8.39
C HIS A 146 4.70 -4.35 -7.15
N ASP A 147 4.59 -3.01 -7.17
CA ASP A 147 4.82 -2.19 -5.98
C ASP A 147 3.70 -2.41 -4.97
N THR A 148 4.07 -2.46 -3.69
CA THR A 148 3.11 -2.63 -2.59
C THR A 148 3.28 -1.53 -1.56
N TYR A 149 2.19 -1.20 -0.87
CA TYR A 149 2.31 -0.45 0.38
C TYR A 149 2.32 -1.49 1.51
N SER A 150 3.45 -1.61 2.19
CA SER A 150 3.76 -2.74 3.05
C SER A 150 3.96 -2.29 4.48
N TYR A 151 3.42 -3.05 5.41
CA TYR A 151 3.75 -2.94 6.82
C TYR A 151 4.75 -4.02 7.20
N ALA A 152 5.76 -3.66 7.98
CA ALA A 152 6.59 -4.62 8.69
C ALA A 152 6.66 -4.28 10.19
N ALA A 153 6.46 -5.27 11.05
CA ALA A 153 6.52 -5.05 12.50
C ALA A 153 7.93 -4.64 12.98
N GLN A 154 8.95 -5.01 12.22
CA GLN A 154 10.35 -4.73 12.49
C GLN A 154 11.13 -4.64 11.19
N ALA A 155 12.29 -3.98 11.20
CA ALA A 155 13.14 -3.94 10.03
C ALA A 155 13.80 -5.32 9.80
N TYR A 156 13.82 -5.78 8.55
CA TYR A 156 14.47 -7.04 8.18
C TYR A 156 14.87 -7.05 6.71
N SER A 157 15.74 -7.98 6.34
CA SER A 157 16.05 -8.31 4.95
C SER A 157 15.70 -9.76 4.66
N TYR A 158 15.46 -10.06 3.39
CA TYR A 158 15.18 -11.41 2.93
C TYR A 158 15.76 -11.66 1.54
N SER A 159 15.96 -12.93 1.23
CA SER A 159 16.30 -13.41 -0.11
C SER A 159 15.78 -14.83 -0.31
N PHE A 160 15.28 -15.14 -1.49
CA PHE A 160 14.90 -16.49 -1.90
C PHE A 160 14.99 -16.64 -3.42
N LYS A 161 14.94 -17.89 -3.89
CA LYS A 161 14.82 -18.24 -5.30
C LYS A 161 13.44 -18.79 -5.61
N VAL A 162 12.90 -18.37 -6.74
CA VAL A 162 11.67 -18.88 -7.34
C VAL A 162 11.99 -19.40 -8.72
N ALA A 163 11.42 -20.54 -9.09
CA ALA A 163 11.50 -21.06 -10.44
C ALA A 163 10.10 -21.51 -10.89
N GLY A 164 9.77 -21.26 -12.15
CA GLY A 164 8.49 -21.62 -12.74
C GLY A 164 8.46 -21.33 -14.23
N ASN A 165 7.75 -22.16 -15.00
CA ASN A 165 7.54 -21.98 -16.44
C ASN A 165 8.84 -21.77 -17.26
N GLY A 166 9.93 -22.44 -16.88
CA GLY A 166 11.23 -22.33 -17.55
C GLY A 166 12.03 -21.06 -17.21
N LEU A 167 11.53 -20.23 -16.29
CA LEU A 167 12.19 -19.01 -15.81
C LEU A 167 12.61 -19.19 -14.36
N SER A 168 13.67 -18.48 -13.97
CA SER A 168 14.12 -18.42 -12.58
C SER A 168 14.36 -16.99 -12.13
N ALA A 169 14.05 -16.70 -10.87
CA ALA A 169 14.27 -15.40 -10.27
C ALA A 169 14.92 -15.55 -8.90
N THR A 170 15.93 -14.74 -8.63
CA THR A 170 16.39 -14.48 -7.27
C THR A 170 15.72 -13.20 -6.79
N GLU A 171 14.81 -13.33 -5.83
CA GLU A 171 14.21 -12.17 -5.17
C GLU A 171 14.94 -11.87 -3.88
N ARG A 172 15.23 -10.59 -3.66
CA ARG A 172 15.74 -10.06 -2.39
C ARG A 172 15.05 -8.76 -2.03
N GLY A 173 15.09 -8.40 -0.76
CA GLY A 173 14.49 -7.15 -0.32
C GLY A 173 14.85 -6.75 1.09
N THR A 174 14.69 -5.46 1.36
CA THR A 174 14.81 -4.85 2.68
C THR A 174 13.46 -4.21 3.06
N ARG A 175 13.10 -4.34 4.33
CA ARG A 175 11.89 -3.76 4.91
C ARG A 175 12.30 -2.85 6.08
N GLN A 176 11.76 -1.64 6.07
CA GLN A 176 11.77 -0.76 7.23
C GLN A 176 10.59 -1.10 8.14
N ALA A 177 10.75 -0.87 9.44
CA ALA A 177 9.65 -1.03 10.39
C ALA A 177 8.56 0.02 10.12
N GLY A 178 7.30 -0.37 10.29
CA GLY A 178 6.14 0.46 10.00
C GLY A 178 5.66 0.36 8.55
N TRP A 179 4.80 1.29 8.15
CA TRP A 179 4.24 1.36 6.81
C TRP A 179 5.20 2.07 5.85
N THR A 180 5.54 1.41 4.74
CA THR A 180 6.38 1.99 3.69
C THR A 180 5.92 1.56 2.30
N LEU A 181 6.20 2.40 1.30
CA LEU A 181 6.11 1.95 -0.09
C LEU A 181 7.27 0.98 -0.36
N VAL A 182 6.96 -0.17 -0.92
CA VAL A 182 7.93 -1.17 -1.36
C VAL A 182 7.98 -1.15 -2.88
N ARG A 183 9.17 -0.88 -3.43
CA ARG A 183 9.39 -0.76 -4.87
C ARG A 183 9.93 -2.06 -5.44
N HIS A 184 9.33 -2.50 -6.53
CA HIS A 184 9.71 -3.72 -7.24
C HIS A 184 10.54 -3.41 -8.48
N LEU A 185 11.81 -3.81 -8.43
CA LEU A 185 12.75 -3.68 -9.54
C LEU A 185 13.11 -5.07 -10.07
N VAL A 186 13.00 -5.26 -11.37
CA VAL A 186 13.47 -6.46 -12.07
C VAL A 186 14.68 -6.11 -12.92
N ILE A 187 15.72 -6.93 -12.83
CA ILE A 187 16.89 -6.87 -13.69
C ILE A 187 16.99 -8.21 -14.40
N ASN A 188 17.03 -8.19 -15.73
CA ASN A 188 17.38 -9.35 -16.54
C ASN A 188 18.88 -9.27 -16.89
N PRO A 189 19.74 -10.13 -16.34
CA PRO A 189 21.14 -10.19 -16.73
C PRO A 189 21.23 -10.63 -18.21
N SER A 190 21.80 -9.77 -19.06
CA SER A 190 21.89 -10.03 -20.51
C SER A 190 22.62 -11.34 -20.89
N ALA A 191 23.41 -11.90 -19.97
CA ALA A 191 24.11 -13.18 -20.14
C ALA A 191 23.23 -14.42 -19.91
N THR A 192 22.09 -14.28 -19.21
CA THR A 192 21.18 -15.37 -18.87
C THR A 192 19.72 -14.94 -19.05
N PRO A 193 19.17 -14.98 -20.28
CA PRO A 193 17.85 -14.43 -20.59
C PRO A 193 16.67 -15.05 -19.83
N SER A 194 16.85 -16.24 -19.27
CA SER A 194 15.86 -16.98 -18.45
C SER A 194 16.02 -16.77 -16.94
N GLU A 195 16.95 -15.91 -16.52
CA GLU A 195 17.23 -15.59 -15.12
C GLU A 195 16.92 -14.13 -14.83
N PHE A 196 16.37 -13.86 -13.64
CA PHE A 196 16.02 -12.52 -13.22
C PHE A 196 16.50 -12.26 -11.79
N VAL A 197 16.91 -11.02 -11.53
CA VAL A 197 17.12 -10.51 -10.18
C VAL A 197 16.01 -9.54 -9.86
N VAL A 198 15.23 -9.89 -8.84
CA VAL A 198 14.12 -9.06 -8.35
C VAL A 198 14.53 -8.42 -7.03
N THR A 199 14.38 -7.11 -6.92
CA THR A 199 14.62 -6.37 -5.69
C THR A 199 13.31 -5.73 -5.24
N ARG A 200 12.95 -5.94 -3.97
CA ARG A 200 11.78 -5.35 -3.32
C ARG A 200 12.21 -4.63 -2.06
N ASP A 201 12.51 -3.34 -2.16
CA ASP A 201 13.01 -2.55 -1.03
C ASP A 201 11.98 -1.53 -0.56
N SER A 202 11.94 -1.28 0.75
CA SER A 202 11.27 -0.11 1.31
C SER A 202 11.92 1.15 0.74
N ALA A 203 11.11 1.98 0.10
CA ALA A 203 11.50 3.24 -0.49
C ALA A 203 11.40 4.39 0.51
N PRO A 204 12.17 5.47 0.30
CA PRO A 204 12.00 6.69 1.09
C PRO A 204 10.61 7.30 0.89
N GLU A 205 10.11 8.03 1.89
CA GLU A 205 8.77 8.65 1.85
C GLU A 205 8.54 9.54 0.62
N SER A 206 9.59 10.19 0.11
CA SER A 206 9.52 11.01 -1.11
C SER A 206 9.01 10.22 -2.32
N SER A 207 9.20 8.89 -2.35
CA SER A 207 8.72 8.02 -3.41
C SER A 207 7.20 7.86 -3.42
N LEU A 208 6.48 8.18 -2.34
CA LEU A 208 5.01 8.18 -2.32
C LEU A 208 4.42 9.21 -3.30
N ASN A 209 5.18 10.26 -3.62
CA ASN A 209 4.76 11.29 -4.58
C ASN A 209 4.95 10.85 -6.04
N LEU A 210 5.62 9.72 -6.29
CA LEU A 210 5.83 9.20 -7.64
C LEU A 210 4.66 8.29 -8.04
N PRO A 211 4.13 8.44 -9.26
CA PRO A 211 3.06 7.56 -9.73
C PRO A 211 3.55 6.11 -9.82
N LEU A 212 2.72 5.20 -9.34
CA LEU A 212 2.89 3.76 -9.46
C LEU A 212 2.37 3.31 -10.83
N ARG A 213 3.17 2.56 -11.59
CA ARG A 213 2.74 2.07 -12.89
C ARG A 213 1.92 0.79 -12.72
N LEU A 214 0.79 0.75 -13.42
CA LEU A 214 0.01 -0.45 -13.64
C LEU A 214 0.44 -1.11 -14.96
N HIS A 215 0.45 -2.43 -15.00
CA HIS A 215 0.80 -3.22 -16.18
C HIS A 215 -0.08 -4.48 -16.26
N ALA A 216 -0.07 -5.16 -17.40
CA ALA A 216 -0.86 -6.36 -17.59
C ALA A 216 -0.32 -7.53 -16.74
N PRO A 217 -1.17 -8.38 -16.13
CA PRO A 217 -0.72 -9.51 -15.30
C PRO A 217 0.23 -10.50 -15.98
N THR A 218 0.20 -10.58 -17.32
CA THR A 218 1.12 -11.42 -18.11
C THR A 218 2.56 -10.91 -18.10
N ASP A 219 2.77 -9.69 -17.64
CA ASP A 219 4.06 -9.00 -17.61
C ASP A 219 4.75 -9.16 -16.24
N ALA A 220 5.01 -10.42 -15.87
CA ALA A 220 5.54 -10.78 -14.56
C ALA A 220 6.95 -10.19 -14.28
N PHE A 221 7.68 -9.79 -15.32
CA PHE A 221 9.07 -9.31 -15.23
C PHE A 221 9.24 -7.84 -15.60
N THR A 222 8.15 -7.07 -15.74
CA THR A 222 8.29 -5.62 -15.84
C THR A 222 8.75 -5.05 -14.51
N SER A 223 9.99 -4.56 -14.56
CA SER A 223 10.61 -3.69 -13.59
C SER A 223 9.92 -2.33 -13.57
N MET A 224 9.70 -1.76 -12.39
CA MET A 224 9.55 -0.31 -12.25
C MET A 224 10.92 0.34 -12.32
N SER A 225 11.69 0.07 -13.39
CA SER A 225 12.80 0.93 -13.75
C SER A 225 12.20 2.24 -14.22
N LEU A 226 12.62 3.30 -13.53
CA LEU A 226 12.59 4.66 -14.02
C LEU A 226 12.81 4.63 -15.53
N LYS A 227 11.88 5.29 -16.25
CA LYS A 227 12.06 5.74 -17.62
C LYS A 227 13.54 5.99 -17.86
N GLU A 228 14.10 5.27 -18.84
CA GLU A 228 15.43 5.42 -19.41
C GLU A 228 16.07 6.75 -18.95
N LEU A 229 16.96 6.67 -17.96
CA LEU A 229 17.91 7.76 -17.77
C LEU A 229 18.93 7.64 -18.91
N PRO A 230 19.27 8.78 -19.54
CA PRO A 230 19.86 8.88 -20.88
C PRO A 230 21.16 8.09 -21.06
#